data_AF-X1S6P3-F1
#
_entry.id   AF-X1S6P3-F1
#
_cell.length_a   1.000
_cell.length_b   1.000
_cell.length_c   1.000
_cell.angle_alpha   90.00
_cell.angle_beta   90.00
_cell.angle_gamma   90.00
#
_symmetry.space_group_name_H-M   'P 1'
#
loop_
_entity.id
_entity.type
_entity.pdbx_description
1 polymer ?
#
loop_
_entity_poly.entity_id
_entity_poly.type
_entity_poly.pdbx_seq_one_letter_code
_entity_poly.pdbx_strand_id
1 'polypeptide(L)'
;IIDSRNGVSGDDSGEEIANILGLETVSGLRTAYQASGLKAEKLFYFTGIPEDIYLYPMREHLRSTLLFSGVKGDTMWDRNPIGAAGTWSWDPGGATLQEFRLRMNFVQLPPAFFGWRHHKQLIEVSRSPELVPWTLWNEYDRPIPRRIVEQAGVPREMFGFSKKAVSVCIGIDKNCYIGEDDHYISPEFAQLLDDHYREFANPRLLTEMALANSMHSMIRRVHRIFYRLKKDVGPEIGSSKNSNILKSLNSQFLAIVEKHSDFR
;
A
#
# COMPACT_ATOMS: atom_id res chain seq x y z
N ILE A 1 -2.16 4.89 14.90
CA ILE A 1 -0.91 4.08 14.89
C ILE A 1 0.25 5.06 14.77
N ILE A 2 1.27 4.95 15.62
CA ILE A 2 2.20 6.07 15.95
C ILE A 2 3.48 6.06 15.09
N ASP A 3 3.63 5.15 14.11
CA ASP A 3 4.84 5.08 13.28
C ASP A 3 4.53 4.77 11.82
N SER A 4 5.27 5.45 10.94
CA SER A 4 5.25 5.29 9.49
C SER A 4 6.20 4.18 9.04
N ARG A 5 6.01 3.69 7.81
CA ARG A 5 6.86 2.65 7.22
C ARG A 5 8.31 3.16 7.18
N ASN A 6 9.17 2.48 7.93
CA ASN A 6 10.61 2.71 8.11
C ASN A 6 11.02 3.78 9.14
N GLY A 7 10.10 4.35 9.94
CA GLY A 7 10.47 5.34 10.98
C GLY A 7 10.99 6.68 10.46
N VAL A 8 11.11 6.84 9.13
CA VAL A 8 11.72 8.02 8.50
C VAL A 8 10.75 9.21 8.45
N SER A 9 9.44 8.96 8.42
CA SER A 9 8.43 10.02 8.21
C SER A 9 7.81 10.57 9.50
N GLY A 10 8.41 10.26 10.66
CA GLY A 10 7.96 10.70 11.97
C GLY A 10 6.64 10.06 12.42
N ASP A 11 6.12 10.57 13.53
CA ASP A 11 4.79 10.20 14.06
C ASP A 11 3.68 10.72 13.12
N ASP A 12 2.64 9.91 12.96
CA ASP A 12 1.42 10.25 12.24
C ASP A 12 0.21 9.56 12.89
N SER A 13 0.15 9.64 14.21
CA SER A 13 -0.92 9.02 15.01
C SER A 13 -2.32 9.48 14.59
N GLY A 14 -2.43 10.70 14.06
CA GLY A 14 -3.70 11.38 13.78
C GLY A 14 -4.40 11.91 15.03
N GLU A 15 -3.75 11.83 16.19
CA GLU A 15 -4.33 12.15 17.50
C GLU A 15 -4.76 13.61 17.61
N GLU A 16 -3.93 14.54 17.14
CA GLU A 16 -4.27 15.97 17.15
C GLU A 16 -5.52 16.27 16.30
N ILE A 17 -5.64 15.66 15.12
CA ILE A 17 -6.82 15.80 14.26
C ILE A 17 -8.05 15.21 14.96
N ALA A 18 -7.92 14.02 15.55
CA ALA A 18 -9.03 13.37 16.26
C ALA A 18 -9.51 14.21 17.46
N ASN A 19 -8.59 14.84 18.21
CA ASN A 19 -8.92 15.75 19.30
C ASN A 19 -9.73 16.97 18.82
N ILE A 20 -9.36 17.58 17.69
CA ILE A 20 -10.12 18.69 17.08
C ILE A 20 -11.53 18.25 16.70
N LEU A 21 -11.67 17.02 16.21
CA LEU A 21 -12.95 16.44 15.82
C LEU A 21 -13.77 15.89 17.01
N GLY A 22 -13.24 15.98 18.25
CA GLY A 22 -13.90 15.47 19.45
C GLY A 22 -14.03 13.94 19.48
N LEU A 23 -13.11 13.23 18.83
CA LEU A 23 -13.08 11.77 18.78
C LEU A 23 -12.20 11.20 19.89
N GLU A 24 -12.63 10.10 20.48
CA GLU A 24 -11.79 9.32 21.38
C GLU A 24 -10.68 8.59 20.60
N THR A 25 -9.45 8.68 21.10
CA THR A 25 -8.27 8.13 20.45
C THR A 25 -7.68 6.97 21.24
N VAL A 26 -7.35 5.89 20.52
CA VAL A 26 -6.49 4.83 21.02
C VAL A 26 -5.31 4.70 20.07
N SER A 27 -4.11 4.84 20.63
CA SER A 27 -2.87 4.81 19.88
C SER A 27 -2.05 3.56 20.22
N GLY A 28 -1.21 3.14 19.28
CA GLY A 28 -0.43 1.91 19.41
C GLY A 28 0.69 1.87 18.39
N LEU A 29 1.78 1.20 18.78
CA LEU A 29 2.94 1.02 17.91
C LEU A 29 2.63 0.01 16.81
N ARG A 30 3.06 0.34 15.59
CA ARG A 30 2.91 -0.50 14.40
C ARG A 30 3.51 -1.89 14.58
N THR A 31 4.61 -1.99 15.34
CA THR A 31 5.37 -3.23 15.59
C THR A 31 4.94 -3.98 16.85
N ALA A 32 3.96 -3.47 17.62
CA ALA A 32 3.55 -4.11 18.88
C ALA A 32 2.97 -5.52 18.70
N TYR A 33 2.60 -5.92 17.48
CA TYR A 33 2.18 -7.29 17.18
C TYR A 33 3.32 -8.31 17.39
N GLN A 34 4.59 -7.88 17.30
CA GLN A 34 5.76 -8.77 17.43
C GLN A 34 5.78 -9.49 18.78
N ALA A 35 5.32 -8.84 19.84
CA ALA A 35 5.20 -9.44 21.17
C ALA A 35 4.21 -10.64 21.20
N SER A 36 3.37 -10.79 20.19
CA SER A 36 2.43 -11.92 20.05
C SER A 36 2.90 -12.98 19.06
N GLY A 37 3.98 -12.75 18.31
CA GLY A 37 4.61 -13.67 17.37
C GLY A 37 3.61 -14.43 16.50
N LEU A 38 3.78 -15.76 16.44
CA LEU A 38 2.93 -16.68 15.68
C LEU A 38 1.41 -16.51 15.92
N LYS A 39 0.99 -16.08 17.11
CA LYS A 39 -0.44 -15.85 17.42
C LYS A 39 -1.01 -14.71 16.58
N ALA A 40 -0.23 -13.68 16.31
CA ALA A 40 -0.60 -12.59 15.42
C ALA A 40 -0.39 -12.99 13.96
N GLU A 41 0.82 -13.46 13.62
CA GLU A 41 1.27 -13.67 12.24
C GLU A 41 0.37 -14.61 11.44
N LYS A 42 -0.09 -15.71 12.06
CA LYS A 42 -0.96 -16.68 11.39
C LYS A 42 -2.31 -16.11 10.94
N LEU A 43 -2.78 -15.01 11.54
CA LEU A 43 -4.06 -14.38 11.18
C LEU A 43 -3.97 -13.48 9.94
N PHE A 44 -2.75 -13.17 9.47
CA PHE A 44 -2.55 -12.22 8.37
C PHE A 44 -1.79 -12.81 7.17
N TYR A 45 -1.25 -14.03 7.30
CA TYR A 45 -0.40 -14.62 6.26
C TYR A 45 -1.17 -15.33 5.13
N PHE A 46 -2.51 -15.32 5.12
CA PHE A 46 -3.31 -16.04 4.13
C PHE A 46 -2.97 -15.69 2.67
N THR A 47 -2.66 -14.43 2.37
CA THR A 47 -2.30 -13.97 1.02
C THR A 47 -0.79 -13.83 0.80
N GLY A 48 0.03 -14.37 1.70
CA GLY A 48 1.51 -14.34 1.61
C GLY A 48 2.16 -13.00 1.93
N ILE A 49 1.40 -11.91 2.12
CA ILE A 49 1.91 -10.59 2.47
C ILE A 49 1.02 -9.99 3.58
N PRO A 50 1.43 -10.01 4.85
CA PRO A 50 0.58 -9.60 5.98
C PRO A 50 0.60 -8.07 6.20
N GLU A 51 0.18 -7.31 5.19
CA GLU A 51 0.25 -5.84 5.18
C GLU A 51 -0.52 -5.17 6.33
N ASP A 52 -1.61 -5.79 6.79
CA ASP A 52 -2.52 -5.24 7.80
C ASP A 52 -2.24 -5.72 9.23
N ILE A 53 -1.15 -6.45 9.46
CA ILE A 53 -0.82 -6.99 10.80
C ILE A 53 -0.63 -5.91 11.88
N TYR A 54 -0.36 -4.67 11.47
CA TYR A 54 -0.31 -3.51 12.36
C TYR A 54 -1.64 -3.22 13.08
N LEU A 55 -2.75 -3.82 12.66
CA LEU A 55 -4.04 -3.74 13.35
C LEU A 55 -4.17 -4.72 14.52
N TYR A 56 -3.30 -5.73 14.62
CA TYR A 56 -3.35 -6.72 15.70
C TYR A 56 -3.26 -6.12 17.12
N PRO A 57 -2.46 -5.08 17.40
CA PRO A 57 -2.45 -4.42 18.72
C PRO A 57 -3.83 -3.88 19.12
N MET A 58 -4.66 -3.50 18.15
CA MET A 58 -6.01 -2.95 18.35
C MET A 58 -7.11 -4.01 18.45
N ARG A 59 -6.76 -5.30 18.42
CA ARG A 59 -7.72 -6.42 18.34
C ARG A 59 -8.85 -6.38 19.37
N GLU A 60 -8.60 -5.91 20.59
CA GLU A 60 -9.64 -5.86 21.63
C GLU A 60 -10.62 -4.69 21.38
N HIS A 61 -10.14 -3.57 20.84
CA HIS A 61 -10.99 -2.45 20.42
C HIS A 61 -11.75 -2.73 19.12
N LEU A 62 -11.24 -3.62 18.28
CA LEU A 62 -11.89 -4.04 17.05
C LEU A 62 -12.95 -5.12 17.27
N ARG A 63 -13.07 -5.72 18.45
CA ARG A 63 -13.98 -6.84 18.66
C ARG A 63 -15.44 -6.41 18.52
N SER A 64 -16.18 -7.04 17.61
CA SER A 64 -17.62 -6.76 17.42
C SER A 64 -17.95 -5.31 17.06
N THR A 65 -17.10 -4.67 16.24
CA THR A 65 -17.28 -3.29 15.79
C THR A 65 -17.41 -3.15 14.27
N LEU A 66 -17.73 -1.92 13.84
CA LEU A 66 -17.54 -1.48 12.46
C LEU A 66 -16.18 -0.76 12.35
N LEU A 67 -15.28 -1.27 11.52
CA LEU A 67 -13.99 -0.64 11.25
C LEU A 67 -14.08 0.21 9.98
N PHE A 68 -14.08 1.53 10.14
CA PHE A 68 -13.88 2.45 9.03
C PHE A 68 -12.40 2.52 8.66
N SER A 69 -12.04 2.14 7.43
CA SER A 69 -10.65 2.12 6.98
C SER A 69 -10.40 3.08 5.82
N GLY A 70 -9.17 3.62 5.76
CA GLY A 70 -8.70 4.47 4.67
C GLY A 70 -8.22 3.71 3.43
N VAL A 71 -8.52 2.41 3.32
CA VAL A 71 -8.07 1.54 2.23
C VAL A 71 -8.47 2.16 0.88
N LYS A 72 -7.51 2.22 -0.06
CA LYS A 72 -7.63 2.86 -1.39
C LYS A 72 -7.89 4.36 -1.39
N GLY A 73 -7.89 5.03 -0.24
CA GLY A 73 -8.04 6.50 -0.19
C GLY A 73 -6.93 7.23 -0.92
N ASP A 74 -5.73 6.64 -1.00
CA ASP A 74 -4.62 7.22 -1.76
C ASP A 74 -4.90 7.25 -3.27
N THR A 75 -5.59 6.25 -3.81
CA THR A 75 -5.87 6.13 -5.25
C THR A 75 -7.18 6.82 -5.61
N MET A 76 -8.22 6.65 -4.80
CA MET A 76 -9.58 7.09 -5.10
C MET A 76 -9.79 8.59 -4.97
N TRP A 77 -9.03 9.23 -4.08
CA TRP A 77 -9.12 10.67 -3.86
C TRP A 77 -8.03 11.45 -4.59
N ASP A 78 -7.18 10.77 -5.35
CA ASP A 78 -6.14 11.42 -6.14
C ASP A 78 -6.80 12.24 -7.25
N ARG A 79 -6.42 13.52 -7.33
CA ARG A 79 -6.86 14.42 -8.40
C ARG A 79 -6.27 14.02 -9.75
N ASN A 80 -5.09 13.40 -9.77
CA ASN A 80 -4.34 13.05 -10.98
C ASN A 80 -3.79 11.62 -10.93
N PRO A 81 -4.64 10.60 -10.81
CA PRO A 81 -4.17 9.22 -10.75
C PRO A 81 -3.56 8.82 -12.10
N ILE A 82 -2.57 7.91 -12.05
CA ILE A 82 -1.91 7.34 -13.24
C ILE A 82 -2.92 6.68 -14.20
N GLY A 83 -4.06 6.24 -13.67
CA GLY A 83 -5.24 5.86 -14.44
C GLY A 83 -6.49 5.91 -13.59
N ALA A 84 -7.65 6.13 -14.21
CA ALA A 84 -8.91 5.90 -13.54
C ALA A 84 -8.99 4.43 -13.15
N ALA A 85 -9.08 4.17 -11.85
CA ALA A 85 -9.18 2.82 -11.33
C ALA A 85 -10.39 2.12 -11.97
N GLY A 86 -10.11 1.02 -12.69
CA GLY A 86 -11.10 0.25 -13.45
C GLY A 86 -11.85 -0.72 -12.54
N THR A 87 -11.97 -2.00 -12.90
CA THR A 87 -12.48 -3.05 -12.00
C THR A 87 -11.38 -3.79 -11.24
N TRP A 88 -10.12 -3.40 -11.45
CA TRP A 88 -8.95 -4.16 -11.00
C TRP A 88 -7.98 -3.28 -10.19
N SER A 89 -7.25 -3.91 -9.27
CA SER A 89 -6.31 -3.25 -8.36
C SER A 89 -5.09 -4.14 -8.14
N TRP A 90 -3.89 -3.55 -8.14
CA TRP A 90 -2.64 -4.23 -7.82
C TRP A 90 -2.43 -4.48 -6.33
N ASP A 91 -3.07 -3.71 -5.46
CA ASP A 91 -2.93 -3.85 -4.00
C ASP A 91 -4.10 -4.69 -3.45
N PRO A 92 -3.80 -5.67 -2.56
CA PRO A 92 -4.76 -6.62 -1.98
C PRO A 92 -5.93 -5.97 -1.23
N GLY A 93 -5.87 -4.68 -0.90
CA GLY A 93 -7.02 -3.89 -0.47
C GLY A 93 -7.66 -4.39 0.82
N GLY A 94 -6.86 -4.84 1.78
CA GLY A 94 -7.34 -5.43 3.03
C GLY A 94 -7.58 -6.94 2.96
N ALA A 95 -7.21 -7.63 1.88
CA ALA A 95 -7.37 -9.09 1.79
C ALA A 95 -6.60 -9.86 2.88
N THR A 96 -5.61 -9.23 3.52
CA THR A 96 -4.82 -9.81 4.62
C THR A 96 -5.60 -9.83 5.94
N LEU A 97 -6.74 -9.13 6.03
CA LEU A 97 -7.61 -9.06 7.21
C LEU A 97 -8.58 -10.23 7.35
N GLN A 98 -8.62 -11.18 6.41
CA GLN A 98 -9.68 -12.20 6.35
C GLN A 98 -9.82 -13.02 7.63
N GLU A 99 -8.76 -13.69 8.09
CA GLU A 99 -8.81 -14.49 9.32
C GLU A 99 -8.92 -13.61 10.56
N PHE A 100 -8.24 -12.46 10.56
CA PHE A 100 -8.28 -11.52 11.68
C PHE A 100 -9.69 -10.98 11.94
N ARG A 101 -10.41 -10.54 10.90
CA ARG A 101 -11.78 -10.01 11.04
C ARG A 101 -12.79 -11.07 11.45
N LEU A 102 -12.61 -12.31 11.01
CA LEU A 102 -13.44 -13.43 11.46
C LEU A 102 -13.18 -13.72 12.94
N ARG A 103 -11.92 -13.70 13.37
CA ARG A 103 -11.54 -13.97 14.78
C ARG A 103 -11.97 -12.87 15.74
N MET A 104 -11.95 -11.62 15.29
CA MET A 104 -12.39 -10.45 16.06
C MET A 104 -13.86 -10.10 15.84
N ASN A 105 -14.53 -10.74 14.86
CA ASN A 105 -15.93 -10.51 14.52
C ASN A 105 -16.24 -9.03 14.21
N PHE A 106 -15.45 -8.40 13.33
CA PHE A 106 -15.73 -7.02 12.89
C PHE A 106 -16.04 -6.93 11.41
N VAL A 107 -16.76 -5.88 11.02
CA VAL A 107 -17.06 -5.56 9.62
C VAL A 107 -16.19 -4.39 9.19
N GLN A 108 -15.40 -4.59 8.14
CA GLN A 108 -14.60 -3.52 7.54
C GLN A 108 -15.45 -2.72 6.55
N LEU A 109 -15.44 -1.40 6.69
CA LEU A 109 -16.08 -0.45 5.80
C LEU A 109 -15.01 0.52 5.25
N PRO A 110 -14.53 0.34 4.01
CA PRO A 110 -13.61 1.28 3.37
C PRO A 110 -14.38 2.34 2.56
N PRO A 111 -14.66 3.55 3.09
CA PRO A 111 -15.58 4.49 2.42
C PRO A 111 -15.01 5.03 1.11
N ALA A 112 -13.68 5.16 1.02
CA ALA A 112 -13.02 5.55 -0.21
C ALA A 112 -13.25 4.56 -1.37
N PHE A 113 -13.56 3.30 -1.05
CA PHE A 113 -13.83 2.28 -2.03
C PHE A 113 -15.28 2.31 -2.54
N PHE A 114 -16.18 3.01 -1.83
CA PHE A 114 -17.57 3.13 -2.27
C PHE A 114 -17.65 3.93 -3.56
N GLY A 115 -18.39 3.41 -4.53
CA GLY A 115 -18.48 4.05 -5.84
C GLY A 115 -17.21 3.89 -6.69
N TRP A 116 -16.37 2.88 -6.46
CA TRP A 116 -15.19 2.57 -7.28
C TRP A 116 -15.47 2.56 -8.80
N ARG A 117 -16.63 2.04 -9.21
CA ARG A 117 -17.10 2.04 -10.62
C ARG A 117 -17.26 3.45 -11.21
N HIS A 118 -17.39 4.46 -10.36
CA HIS A 118 -17.60 5.86 -10.68
C HIS A 118 -16.34 6.71 -10.47
N HIS A 119 -15.15 6.10 -10.37
CA HIS A 119 -13.91 6.84 -10.11
C HIS A 119 -13.64 7.96 -11.15
N LYS A 120 -14.04 7.79 -12.42
CA LYS A 120 -13.96 8.87 -13.42
C LYS A 120 -14.75 10.12 -13.00
N GLN A 121 -15.95 9.94 -12.48
CA GLN A 121 -16.80 11.02 -11.99
C GLN A 121 -16.21 11.66 -10.73
N LEU A 122 -15.62 10.86 -9.84
CA LEU A 122 -14.87 11.38 -8.69
C LEU A 122 -13.68 12.25 -9.12
N ILE A 123 -12.94 11.85 -10.16
CA ILE A 123 -11.86 12.66 -10.73
C ILE A 123 -12.40 13.97 -11.32
N GLU A 124 -13.53 13.93 -12.03
CA GLU A 124 -14.19 15.15 -12.55
C GLU A 124 -14.58 16.11 -11.41
N VAL A 125 -15.20 15.59 -10.35
CA VAL A 125 -15.52 16.36 -9.13
C VAL A 125 -14.24 16.94 -8.53
N SER A 126 -13.19 16.14 -8.35
CA SER A 126 -11.89 16.57 -7.80
C SER A 126 -11.23 17.71 -8.60
N ARG A 127 -11.56 17.85 -9.89
CA ARG A 127 -11.02 18.86 -10.80
C ARG A 127 -11.98 20.03 -11.03
N SER A 128 -13.15 20.02 -10.41
CA SER A 128 -14.15 21.07 -10.58
C SER A 128 -13.65 22.42 -10.05
N PRO A 129 -14.16 23.55 -10.58
CA PRO A 129 -13.86 24.89 -10.06
C PRO A 129 -14.17 25.04 -8.57
N GLU A 130 -15.20 24.34 -8.08
CA GLU A 130 -15.61 24.37 -6.67
C GLU A 130 -14.54 23.83 -5.72
N LEU A 131 -13.70 22.91 -6.17
CA LEU A 131 -12.67 22.30 -5.34
C LEU A 131 -11.30 22.97 -5.43
N VAL A 132 -11.17 24.03 -6.23
CA VAL A 132 -9.95 24.85 -6.33
C VAL A 132 -9.44 25.33 -4.97
N PRO A 133 -10.28 25.81 -4.02
CA PRO A 133 -9.79 26.26 -2.72
C PRO A 133 -9.02 25.18 -1.94
N TRP A 134 -9.38 23.90 -2.12
CA TRP A 134 -8.81 22.74 -1.42
C TRP A 134 -7.74 21.99 -2.23
N THR A 135 -7.36 22.53 -3.39
CA THR A 135 -6.35 21.94 -4.26
C THR A 135 -4.95 22.39 -3.84
N LEU A 136 -3.99 21.46 -3.72
CA LEU A 136 -2.60 21.79 -3.39
C LEU A 136 -1.69 21.99 -4.60
N TRP A 137 -2.12 21.56 -5.79
CA TRP A 137 -1.36 21.66 -7.03
C TRP A 137 0.01 20.97 -6.97
N ASN A 138 0.11 19.86 -6.25
CA ASN A 138 1.32 19.05 -6.10
C ASN A 138 1.05 17.57 -6.47
N GLU A 139 2.04 16.70 -6.27
CA GLU A 139 1.94 15.26 -6.57
C GLU A 139 1.06 14.49 -5.57
N TYR A 140 0.69 15.09 -4.43
CA TYR A 140 -0.14 14.49 -3.39
C TYR A 140 -1.44 15.28 -3.17
N ASP A 141 -2.20 15.46 -4.25
CA ASP A 141 -3.36 16.35 -4.28
C ASP A 141 -4.70 15.61 -4.14
N ARG A 142 -5.44 15.89 -3.06
CA ARG A 142 -6.69 15.18 -2.67
C ARG A 142 -7.74 16.18 -2.16
N PRO A 143 -8.36 16.97 -3.04
CA PRO A 143 -9.16 18.11 -2.63
C PRO A 143 -10.48 17.73 -1.96
N ILE A 144 -11.09 16.59 -2.31
CA ILE A 144 -12.34 16.12 -1.69
C ILE A 144 -12.16 15.83 -0.19
N PRO A 145 -11.25 14.92 0.24
CA PRO A 145 -11.06 14.67 1.67
C PRO A 145 -10.53 15.90 2.40
N ARG A 146 -9.71 16.75 1.75
CA ARG A 146 -9.27 18.03 2.33
C ARG A 146 -10.46 18.95 2.64
N ARG A 147 -11.39 19.10 1.71
CA ARG A 147 -12.62 19.88 1.95
C ARG A 147 -13.39 19.35 3.15
N ILE A 148 -13.57 18.04 3.24
CA ILE A 148 -14.32 17.41 4.35
C ILE A 148 -13.68 17.74 5.70
N VAL A 149 -12.36 17.57 5.85
CA VAL A 149 -11.70 17.82 7.14
C VAL A 149 -11.56 19.31 7.47
N GLU A 150 -11.27 20.17 6.48
CA GLU A 150 -11.17 21.61 6.71
C GLU A 150 -12.53 22.20 7.11
N GLN A 151 -13.63 21.73 6.51
CA GLN A 151 -14.99 22.14 6.89
C GLN A 151 -15.40 21.62 8.27
N ALA A 152 -14.78 20.53 8.74
CA ALA A 152 -14.97 20.02 10.09
C ALA A 152 -14.10 20.75 11.14
N GLY A 153 -13.34 21.77 10.74
CA GLY A 153 -12.54 22.61 11.65
C GLY A 153 -11.07 22.22 11.75
N VAL A 154 -10.60 21.24 10.98
CA VAL A 154 -9.18 20.84 10.97
C VAL A 154 -8.36 21.87 10.19
N PRO A 155 -7.32 22.49 10.80
CA PRO A 155 -6.42 23.39 10.10
C PRO A 155 -5.77 22.75 8.88
N ARG A 156 -5.58 23.53 7.82
CA ARG A 156 -5.12 23.05 6.51
C ARG A 156 -3.82 22.27 6.64
N GLU A 157 -2.85 22.83 7.36
CA GLU A 157 -1.48 22.36 7.58
C GLU A 157 -1.40 20.98 8.25
N MET A 158 -2.46 20.56 8.93
CA MET A 158 -2.47 19.29 9.67
C MET A 158 -2.77 18.07 8.80
N PHE A 159 -3.32 18.24 7.59
CA PHE A 159 -3.83 17.12 6.81
C PHE A 159 -3.30 17.07 5.37
N GLY A 160 -2.87 15.88 4.94
CA GLY A 160 -2.79 15.51 3.53
C GLY A 160 -1.72 16.22 2.70
N PHE A 161 -0.53 16.49 3.24
CA PHE A 161 0.60 17.05 2.46
C PHE A 161 1.50 16.00 1.85
N SER A 162 1.63 14.85 2.51
CA SER A 162 2.48 13.75 2.06
C SER A 162 1.89 12.40 2.48
N LYS A 163 2.25 11.35 1.74
CA LYS A 163 1.83 9.99 2.04
C LYS A 163 2.70 9.44 3.18
N LYS A 164 2.06 8.99 4.26
CA LYS A 164 2.70 8.18 5.30
C LYS A 164 2.04 6.81 5.34
N ALA A 165 2.80 5.78 4.94
CA ALA A 165 2.29 4.41 4.89
C ALA A 165 2.41 3.74 6.26
N VAL A 166 1.38 3.02 6.69
CA VAL A 166 1.38 2.25 7.95
C VAL A 166 1.54 0.75 7.73
N SER A 167 1.45 0.27 6.48
CA SER A 167 1.54 -1.15 6.18
C SER A 167 2.86 -1.75 6.62
N VAL A 168 2.81 -3.01 7.04
CA VAL A 168 3.99 -3.81 7.41
C VAL A 168 4.17 -4.87 6.34
N CYS A 169 5.23 -4.75 5.55
CA CYS A 169 5.59 -5.81 4.61
C CYS A 169 6.58 -6.73 5.31
N ILE A 170 6.03 -7.74 5.99
CA ILE A 170 6.82 -8.83 6.56
C ILE A 170 7.54 -9.58 5.43
N GLY A 171 8.84 -9.84 5.62
CA GLY A 171 9.64 -10.59 4.63
C GLY A 171 9.96 -9.81 3.36
N ILE A 172 9.75 -8.49 3.34
CA ILE A 172 9.93 -7.64 2.16
C ILE A 172 10.59 -6.30 2.59
N ASP A 173 11.91 -6.19 2.46
CA ASP A 173 12.67 -4.93 2.58
C ASP A 173 12.19 -3.87 1.56
N LYS A 174 12.62 -2.62 1.73
CA LYS A 174 12.59 -1.47 0.80
C LYS A 174 12.89 -1.83 -0.67
N ASN A 175 13.52 -2.97 -0.93
CA ASN A 175 13.85 -3.48 -2.25
C ASN A 175 13.11 -4.76 -2.66
N CYS A 176 12.06 -5.18 -1.95
CA CYS A 176 11.35 -6.44 -2.14
C CYS A 176 12.16 -7.72 -1.86
N TYR A 177 12.97 -7.76 -0.80
CA TYR A 177 13.60 -9.00 -0.32
C TYR A 177 13.77 -9.07 1.19
N ILE A 178 13.77 -10.30 1.69
CA ILE A 178 14.24 -10.79 2.99
C ILE A 178 15.69 -10.30 3.23
N GLY A 179 15.87 -9.37 4.16
CA GLY A 179 17.16 -9.22 4.85
C GLY A 179 17.13 -10.17 6.06
N GLU A 180 18.20 -10.95 6.26
CA GLU A 180 18.29 -11.97 7.32
C GLU A 180 18.05 -11.38 8.74
N ASP A 181 18.35 -10.09 8.92
CA ASP A 181 18.21 -9.38 10.20
C ASP A 181 16.85 -8.66 10.38
N ASP A 182 16.03 -8.56 9.31
CA ASP A 182 14.80 -7.75 9.26
C ASP A 182 13.54 -8.64 9.13
N HIS A 183 13.61 -9.86 9.64
CA HIS A 183 12.43 -10.71 9.76
C HIS A 183 11.52 -10.17 10.84
N TYR A 184 10.61 -9.31 10.42
CA TYR A 184 9.42 -8.86 11.16
C TYR A 184 8.45 -10.02 11.52
N ILE A 185 8.95 -11.26 11.62
CA ILE A 185 8.28 -12.51 11.99
C ILE A 185 8.99 -13.22 13.13
N SER A 186 8.21 -13.97 13.89
CA SER A 186 8.71 -14.84 14.95
C SER A 186 9.52 -16.02 14.39
N PRO A 187 10.54 -16.51 15.13
CA PRO A 187 11.30 -17.70 14.74
C PRO A 187 10.41 -18.93 14.51
N GLU A 188 9.34 -19.08 15.29
CA GLU A 188 8.39 -20.16 15.14
C GLU A 188 7.67 -20.10 13.79
N PHE A 189 7.30 -18.89 13.35
CA PHE A 189 6.65 -18.72 12.06
C PHE A 189 7.63 -18.91 10.90
N ALA A 190 8.87 -18.43 11.03
CA ALA A 190 9.93 -18.71 10.06
C ALA A 190 10.14 -20.22 9.87
N GLN A 191 10.20 -20.99 10.97
CA GLN A 191 10.33 -22.45 10.92
C GLN A 191 9.15 -23.11 10.20
N LEU A 192 7.91 -22.65 10.43
CA LEU A 192 6.73 -23.17 9.74
C LEU A 192 6.78 -22.91 8.23
N LEU A 193 7.27 -21.74 7.80
CA LEU A 193 7.46 -21.43 6.39
C LEU A 193 8.54 -22.32 5.76
N ASP A 194 9.64 -22.56 6.48
CA ASP A 194 10.70 -23.46 6.04
C ASP A 194 10.22 -24.92 5.92
N ASP A 195 9.45 -25.39 6.89
CA ASP A 195 8.87 -26.74 6.86
C ASP A 195 7.88 -26.89 5.71
N HIS A 196 6.99 -25.91 5.51
CA HIS A 196 6.08 -25.86 4.37
C HIS A 196 6.86 -25.85 3.05
N TYR A 197 7.89 -25.02 2.93
CA TYR A 197 8.73 -24.99 1.74
C TYR A 197 9.38 -26.35 1.48
N ARG A 198 9.95 -27.01 2.49
CA ARG A 198 10.56 -28.34 2.34
C ARG A 198 9.55 -29.42 1.92
N GLU A 199 8.33 -29.36 2.44
CA GLU A 199 7.27 -30.32 2.13
C GLU A 199 6.76 -30.18 0.69
N PHE A 200 6.57 -28.94 0.21
CA PHE A 200 5.91 -28.66 -1.07
C PHE A 200 6.89 -28.26 -2.20
N ALA A 201 8.17 -28.06 -1.91
CA ALA A 201 9.18 -27.76 -2.91
C ALA A 201 9.32 -28.93 -3.89
N ASN A 202 9.16 -28.62 -5.17
CA ASN A 202 9.44 -29.54 -6.26
C ASN A 202 10.33 -28.85 -7.30
N PRO A 203 11.10 -29.59 -8.12
CA PRO A 203 12.05 -29.01 -9.06
C PRO A 203 11.45 -27.98 -10.01
N ARG A 204 10.18 -28.16 -10.40
CA ARG A 204 9.45 -27.23 -11.26
C ARG A 204 9.21 -25.90 -10.53
N LEU A 205 8.64 -25.93 -9.33
CA LEU A 205 8.40 -24.75 -8.50
C LEU A 205 9.71 -23.98 -8.25
N LEU A 206 10.79 -24.70 -7.91
CA LEU A 206 12.10 -24.09 -7.67
C LEU A 206 12.64 -23.38 -8.91
N THR A 207 12.47 -23.99 -10.09
CA THR A 207 12.89 -23.41 -11.36
C THR A 207 12.05 -22.17 -11.70
N GLU A 208 10.74 -22.24 -11.52
CA GLU A 208 9.81 -21.12 -11.74
C GLU A 208 10.14 -19.94 -10.82
N MET A 209 10.35 -20.20 -9.52
CA MET A 209 10.78 -19.17 -8.55
C MET A 209 12.14 -18.56 -8.93
N ALA A 210 13.12 -19.39 -9.32
CA ALA A 210 14.45 -18.91 -9.74
C ALA A 210 14.37 -18.01 -10.98
N LEU A 211 13.56 -18.39 -11.97
CA LEU A 211 13.32 -17.59 -13.18
C LEU A 211 12.62 -16.27 -12.84
N ALA A 212 11.55 -16.31 -12.05
CA ALA A 212 10.82 -15.12 -11.61
C ALA A 212 11.74 -14.16 -10.84
N ASN A 213 12.54 -14.68 -9.90
CA ASN A 213 13.51 -13.89 -9.14
C ASN A 213 14.60 -13.28 -10.03
N SER A 214 15.08 -14.02 -11.03
CA SER A 214 16.07 -13.55 -11.99
C SER A 214 15.50 -12.43 -12.88
N MET A 215 14.30 -12.61 -13.42
CA MET A 215 13.59 -11.59 -14.20
C MET A 215 13.35 -10.33 -13.37
N HIS A 216 12.84 -10.49 -12.14
CA HIS A 216 12.58 -9.36 -11.25
C HIS A 216 13.87 -8.60 -10.89
N SER A 217 14.98 -9.31 -10.70
CA SER A 217 16.30 -8.72 -10.46
C SER A 217 16.82 -7.95 -11.68
N MET A 218 16.62 -8.48 -12.89
CA MET A 218 16.98 -7.81 -14.14
C MET A 218 16.18 -6.53 -14.34
N ILE A 219 14.86 -6.57 -14.20
CA ILE A 219 13.97 -5.41 -14.32
C ILE A 219 14.40 -4.30 -13.35
N ARG A 220 14.74 -4.64 -12.10
CA ARG A 220 15.23 -3.65 -11.13
C ARG A 220 16.59 -3.06 -11.49
N ARG A 221 17.51 -3.83 -12.06
CA ARG A 221 18.78 -3.27 -12.56
C ARG A 221 18.52 -2.27 -13.68
N VAL A 222 17.65 -2.63 -14.62
CA VAL A 222 17.22 -1.74 -15.72
C VAL A 222 16.58 -0.47 -15.15
N HIS A 223 15.63 -0.60 -14.23
CA HIS A 223 14.96 0.55 -13.60
C HIS A 223 15.95 1.45 -12.84
N ARG A 224 16.92 0.87 -12.11
CA ARG A 224 17.98 1.65 -11.43
C ARG A 224 18.86 2.40 -12.41
N ILE A 225 19.24 1.78 -13.53
CA ILE A 225 20.00 2.45 -14.59
C ILE A 225 19.19 3.61 -15.16
N PHE A 226 17.93 3.40 -15.52
CA PHE A 226 17.06 4.46 -16.03
C PHE A 226 16.86 5.60 -15.03
N TYR A 227 16.66 5.28 -13.76
CA TYR A 227 16.51 6.30 -12.71
C TYR A 227 17.78 7.15 -12.55
N ARG A 228 18.97 6.52 -12.58
CA ARG A 228 20.25 7.25 -12.56
C ARG A 228 20.41 8.13 -13.79
N LEU A 229 20.18 7.59 -14.98
CA LEU A 229 20.23 8.36 -16.23
C LEU A 229 19.26 9.55 -16.22
N LYS A 230 18.05 9.40 -15.68
CA LYS A 230 17.08 10.49 -15.57
C LYS A 230 17.54 11.56 -14.56
N LYS A 231 18.21 11.16 -13.48
CA LYS A 231 18.77 12.08 -12.48
C LYS A 231 19.96 12.87 -13.02
N ASP A 232 20.80 12.23 -13.85
CA ASP A 232 22.02 12.83 -14.40
C ASP A 232 21.74 13.81 -15.57
N VAL A 233 20.58 13.71 -16.23
CA VAL A 233 20.20 14.57 -17.39
C VAL A 233 19.55 15.91 -16.99
N GLY A 234 19.26 16.13 -15.70
CA GLY A 234 18.62 17.37 -15.23
C GLY A 234 17.18 17.57 -15.76
N PRO A 235 16.40 18.53 -15.20
CA PRO A 235 14.98 18.69 -15.52
C PRO A 235 14.70 19.30 -16.91
N GLU A 236 15.70 19.83 -17.62
CA GLU A 236 15.48 20.74 -18.75
C GLU A 236 15.33 20.11 -20.14
N ILE A 237 15.32 18.78 -20.28
CA ILE A 237 15.09 18.13 -21.60
C ILE A 237 13.90 17.17 -21.53
N GLY A 238 12.76 17.73 -21.13
CA GLY A 238 11.44 17.11 -21.32
C GLY A 238 10.90 17.39 -22.72
N SER A 239 11.32 16.64 -23.75
CA SER A 239 10.70 16.76 -25.08
C SER A 239 10.68 15.41 -25.83
N SER A 240 9.45 14.87 -25.91
CA SER A 240 8.89 13.81 -26.78
C SER A 240 9.62 12.47 -26.97
N LYS A 241 10.94 12.42 -27.19
CA LYS A 241 11.67 11.20 -27.60
C LYS A 241 11.74 10.12 -26.51
N ASN A 242 12.00 10.51 -25.26
CA ASN A 242 12.09 9.55 -24.16
C ASN A 242 10.73 8.94 -23.79
N SER A 243 9.62 9.65 -24.03
CA SER A 243 8.27 9.13 -23.76
C SER A 243 7.89 8.00 -24.72
N ASN A 244 8.36 8.05 -25.97
CA ASN A 244 8.07 7.03 -26.98
C ASN A 244 8.88 5.75 -26.76
N ILE A 245 10.13 5.87 -26.29
CA ILE A 245 10.95 4.71 -25.92
C ILE A 245 10.37 4.01 -24.69
N LEU A 246 9.95 4.76 -23.67
CA LEU A 246 9.30 4.20 -22.48
C LEU A 246 7.95 3.56 -22.79
N LYS A 247 7.13 4.18 -23.63
CA LYS A 247 5.87 3.57 -24.11
C LYS A 247 6.12 2.30 -24.92
N SER A 248 7.14 2.30 -25.77
CA SER A 248 7.54 1.12 -26.56
C SER A 248 7.99 -0.04 -25.66
N LEU A 249 8.90 0.22 -24.71
CA LEU A 249 9.38 -0.81 -23.77
C LEU A 249 8.26 -1.33 -22.86
N ASN A 250 7.36 -0.46 -22.40
CA ASN A 250 6.22 -0.86 -21.59
C ASN A 250 5.20 -1.70 -22.40
N SER A 251 4.98 -1.36 -23.67
CA SER A 251 4.12 -2.13 -24.57
C SER A 251 4.71 -3.51 -24.92
N GLN A 252 6.02 -3.60 -25.14
CA GLN A 252 6.71 -4.87 -25.37
C GLN A 252 6.70 -5.73 -24.11
N PHE A 253 6.86 -5.12 -22.94
CA PHE A 253 6.77 -5.81 -21.65
C PHE A 253 5.37 -6.39 -21.40
N LEU A 254 4.31 -5.59 -21.60
CA LEU A 254 2.94 -6.07 -21.46
C LEU A 254 2.61 -7.20 -22.44
N ALA A 255 3.11 -7.13 -23.67
CA ALA A 255 2.96 -8.21 -24.66
C ALA A 255 3.67 -9.50 -24.26
N ILE A 256 4.83 -9.41 -23.58
CA ILE A 256 5.53 -10.60 -23.04
C ILE A 256 4.75 -11.19 -21.87
N VAL A 257 4.24 -10.35 -20.96
CA VAL A 257 3.42 -10.81 -19.82
C VAL A 257 2.12 -11.46 -20.29
N GLU A 258 1.41 -10.85 -21.26
CA GLU A 258 0.20 -11.45 -21.85
C GLU A 258 0.49 -12.79 -22.51
N LYS A 259 1.58 -12.89 -23.29
CA LYS A 259 1.98 -14.13 -23.97
C LYS A 259 2.37 -15.26 -23.01
N HIS A 260 2.70 -14.94 -21.77
CA HIS A 260 3.01 -15.92 -20.72
C HIS A 260 1.87 -16.10 -19.69
N SER A 261 0.77 -15.34 -19.81
CA SER A 261 -0.42 -15.47 -18.95
C SER A 261 -1.42 -16.54 -19.41
N ASP A 262 -1.20 -17.16 -20.57
CA ASP A 262 -2.00 -18.28 -21.10
C ASP A 262 -1.62 -19.66 -20.52
N PHE A 263 -0.78 -19.72 -19.49
CA PHE A 263 -0.56 -20.95 -18.72
C PHE A 263 -1.73 -21.17 -17.73
N ARG A 264 -2.81 -21.76 -18.25
CA ARG A 264 -3.80 -22.49 -17.44
C ARG A 264 -3.23 -23.81 -16.93
#